data_AF-M8DL76-F1
#
_entry.id   AF-M8DL76-F1
#
_cell.length_a   1.000
_cell.length_b   1.000
_cell.length_c   1.000
_cell.angle_alpha   90.00
_cell.angle_beta   90.00
_cell.angle_gamma   90.00
#
_symmetry.space_group_name_H-M   'P 1'
#
loop_
_entity.id
_entity.type
_entity.pdbx_description
1 polymer ?
#
loop_
_entity_poly.entity_id
_entity_poly.type
_entity_poly.pdbx_seq_one_letter_code
_entity_poly.pdbx_strand_id
1 'polypeptide(L)' 'MLVKFTGTNHSLKAYGYRFEKDKPVEVDDSKVLAKLKERSDFEVLETEKPASRKKGEGVTSAKVEEGGANADTGEGKATE' A
#
# COMPACT_ATOMS: atom_id res chain seq x y z
N MET A 1 -2.11 2.97 -17.15
CA MET A 1 -2.83 3.14 -15.85
C MET A 1 -3.59 1.86 -15.56
N LEU A 2 -3.88 1.55 -14.29
CA LEU A 2 -4.74 0.41 -13.94
C LEU A 2 -6.18 0.88 -13.81
N VAL A 3 -7.13 0.11 -14.34
CA VAL A 3 -8.56 0.42 -14.20
C VAL A 3 -9.27 -0.77 -13.57
N LYS A 4 -9.96 -0.54 -12.45
CA LYS A 4 -10.80 -1.53 -11.78
C LYS A 4 -12.26 -1.28 -12.14
N PHE A 5 -12.97 -2.33 -12.55
CA PHE A 5 -14.41 -2.25 -12.75
C PHE A 5 -15.15 -2.51 -11.44
N THR A 6 -15.98 -1.56 -11.03
CA THR A 6 -16.74 -1.54 -9.77
C THR A 6 -18.24 -1.71 -9.97
N GLY A 7 -18.69 -1.86 -11.23
CA GLY A 7 -20.09 -2.10 -11.55
C GLY A 7 -20.63 -3.42 -10.99
N THR A 8 -21.95 -3.55 -10.98
CA THR A 8 -22.67 -4.71 -10.39
C THR A 8 -22.38 -6.03 -11.13
N ASN A 9 -22.00 -5.96 -12.40
CA ASN A 9 -21.78 -7.13 -13.26
C ASN A 9 -20.49 -7.89 -12.90
N HIS A 10 -20.43 -9.18 -13.25
CA HIS A 10 -19.22 -9.99 -13.06
C HIS A 10 -18.09 -9.61 -14.04
N SER A 11 -18.45 -9.13 -15.23
CA SER A 11 -17.50 -8.59 -16.21
C SER A 11 -18.20 -7.63 -17.17
N LEU A 12 -17.44 -6.71 -17.75
CA LEU A 12 -17.90 -5.77 -18.77
C LEU A 12 -16.86 -5.69 -19.88
N LYS A 13 -17.30 -5.83 -21.14
CA LYS A 13 -16.45 -5.62 -22.31
C LYS A 13 -16.72 -4.23 -22.87
N ALA A 14 -15.72 -3.35 -22.85
CA ALA A 14 -15.87 -1.97 -23.31
C ALA A 14 -14.56 -1.50 -23.96
N TYR A 15 -14.67 -0.69 -25.03
CA TYR A 15 -13.53 -0.09 -25.73
C TYR A 15 -12.44 -1.10 -26.17
N GLY A 16 -12.82 -2.36 -26.43
CA GLY A 16 -11.89 -3.43 -26.80
C GLY A 16 -11.27 -4.19 -25.62
N TYR A 17 -11.43 -3.69 -24.39
CA TYR A 17 -10.94 -4.32 -23.17
C TYR A 17 -12.04 -5.16 -22.49
N ARG A 18 -11.62 -6.21 -21.80
CA ARG A 18 -12.50 -7.02 -20.95
C ARG A 18 -12.15 -6.74 -19.50
N PHE A 19 -13.05 -6.06 -18.80
CA PHE A 19 -12.93 -5.78 -17.38
C PHE A 19 -13.66 -6.86 -16.59
N GLU A 20 -12.99 -7.46 -15.63
CA GLU A 20 -13.60 -8.43 -14.71
C GLU A 20 -13.76 -7.77 -13.34
N LYS A 21 -14.83 -8.12 -12.63
CA LYS A 21 -15.02 -7.67 -11.25
C LYS A 21 -13.84 -8.14 -10.40
N ASP A 22 -13.34 -7.24 -9.55
CA ASP A 22 -12.18 -7.48 -8.69
C ASP A 22 -10.82 -7.73 -9.38
N LYS A 23 -10.73 -7.54 -10.71
CA LYS A 23 -9.44 -7.53 -11.41
C LYS A 23 -9.16 -6.18 -12.06
N PRO A 24 -8.04 -5.53 -11.71
CA PRO A 24 -7.58 -4.35 -12.43
C PRO A 24 -7.03 -4.74 -13.81
N VAL A 25 -7.38 -3.95 -14.82
CA VAL A 25 -6.89 -4.11 -16.19
C VAL A 25 -5.97 -2.94 -16.52
N GLU A 26 -4.81 -3.24 -17.11
CA GLU A 26 -3.93 -2.20 -17.62
C GLU A 26 -4.48 -1.62 -18.92
N VAL A 27 -4.71 -0.31 -18.89
CA VAL A 27 -5.15 0.47 -20.05
C VAL A 27 -4.09 1.54 -20.30
N ASP A 28 -3.50 1.49 -21.49
CA ASP A 28 -2.51 2.47 -21.96
C ASP A 28 -3.16 3.59 -22.78
N ASP A 29 -4.36 3.36 -23.33
CA ASP A 29 -5.02 4.32 -24.20
C ASP A 29 -5.62 5.49 -23.42
N SER A 30 -5.04 6.68 -23.58
CA SER A 30 -5.48 7.90 -22.90
C SER A 30 -6.91 8.33 -23.23
N LYS A 31 -7.42 8.04 -24.44
CA LYS A 31 -8.80 8.36 -24.82
C LYS A 31 -9.79 7.43 -24.11
N VAL A 32 -9.43 6.16 -23.99
CA VAL A 32 -10.21 5.17 -23.24
C VAL A 32 -10.20 5.52 -21.75
N LEU A 33 -9.04 5.88 -21.19
CA LEU A 33 -8.92 6.30 -19.79
C LEU A 33 -9.80 7.51 -19.45
N ALA A 34 -9.82 8.54 -20.30
CA ALA A 34 -10.69 9.70 -20.12
C ALA A 34 -12.17 9.30 -20.01
N LYS A 35 -12.64 8.44 -20.94
CA LYS A 35 -14.02 7.94 -20.95
C LYS A 35 -14.35 7.05 -19.75
N LEU A 36 -13.39 6.24 -19.30
CA LEU A 36 -13.57 5.40 -18.11
C LEU A 36 -13.61 6.24 -16.83
N LYS A 37 -12.82 7.32 -16.76
CA LYS A 37 -12.83 8.26 -15.63
C LYS A 37 -14.16 9.02 -15.50
N GLU A 38 -14.85 9.27 -16.61
CA GLU A 38 -16.19 9.87 -16.61
C GLU A 38 -17.30 8.92 -16.14
N ARG A 39 -17.02 7.61 -16.05
CA ARG A 39 -18.00 6.59 -15.65
C ARG A 39 -17.83 6.18 -14.20
N SER A 40 -18.91 6.26 -13.42
CA SER A 40 -18.94 5.82 -12.02
C SER A 40 -18.77 4.31 -11.82
N ASP A 41 -18.91 3.51 -12.87
CA ASP A 41 -18.69 2.05 -12.84
C ASP A 41 -17.21 1.64 -12.87
N PHE A 42 -16.29 2.61 -13.01
CA PHE A 42 -14.87 2.37 -13.15
C PHE A 42 -14.06 3.23 -12.20
N GLU A 43 -13.03 2.62 -11.62
CA GLU A 43 -12.04 3.27 -10.76
C GLU A 43 -10.68 3.24 -11.47
N VAL A 44 -10.21 4.41 -11.87
CA VAL A 44 -8.88 4.57 -12.50
C VAL A 44 -7.84 4.72 -11.39
N LEU A 45 -7.02 3.68 -11.24
CA LEU A 45 -5.91 3.62 -10.30
C LEU A 45 -4.65 4.13 -11.01
N GLU A 46 -4.21 5.32 -10.63
CA GLU A 46 -2.91 5.82 -11.02
C GLU A 46 -1.85 4.95 -10.31
N THR A 47 -1.08 4.19 -11.07
CA THR A 47 0.15 3.55 -10.58
C THR A 47 1.19 4.64 -10.33
N GLU A 48 0.97 5.47 -9.30
CA GLU A 48 2.06 6.11 -8.62
C GLU A 48 2.90 4.97 -8.03
N LYS A 49 3.99 4.66 -8.72
CA LYS A 49 5.18 4.05 -8.12
C LYS A 49 5.36 4.76 -6.77
N PRO A 50 5.41 4.03 -5.64
CA PRO A 50 5.24 4.63 -4.32
C PRO A 50 6.17 5.83 -4.24
N ALA A 51 5.60 7.03 -4.21
CA ALA A 51 6.32 8.21 -3.76
C ALA A 51 6.71 7.84 -2.32
N SER A 52 7.98 7.46 -2.16
CA SER A 52 8.60 7.15 -0.91
C SER A 52 8.06 8.12 0.13
N ARG A 53 7.22 7.62 1.05
CA ARG A 53 7.01 8.26 2.35
C ARG A 53 8.39 8.29 2.99
N LYS A 54 9.17 9.31 2.65
CA LYS A 54 10.37 9.67 3.37
C LYS A 54 9.83 10.16 4.70
N LYS A 55 9.80 9.21 5.63
CA LYS A 55 9.56 9.37 7.05
C LYS A 55 10.45 10.52 7.54
N GLY A 56 9.92 11.73 7.49
CA GLY A 56 10.47 12.90 8.16
C GLY A 56 10.10 12.82 9.64
N GLU A 57 10.50 11.75 10.31
CA GLU A 57 10.52 11.68 11.76
C GLU A 57 11.92 12.15 12.17
N GLY A 58 12.09 13.47 12.12
CA GLY A 58 13.23 14.12 12.74
C GLY A 58 13.09 14.00 14.24
N VAL A 59 13.92 13.15 14.85
CA VAL A 59 14.85 13.46 15.95
C VAL A 59 15.13 12.20 16.77
N THR A 60 16.14 11.45 16.34
CA THR A 60 16.91 10.61 17.26
C THR A 60 17.81 11.52 18.08
N SER A 61 17.54 11.67 19.38
CA SER A 61 18.47 12.11 20.43
C SER A 61 17.81 11.81 21.78
N ALA A 62 17.79 10.57 22.24
CA ALA A 62 18.82 10.02 23.11
C ALA A 62 19.19 10.95 24.29
N LYS A 63 18.50 10.80 25.43
CA LYS A 63 19.12 10.79 26.77
C LYS A 63 18.13 10.27 27.82
N VAL A 64 18.11 8.95 28.02
CA VAL A 64 17.67 8.35 29.29
C VAL A 64 18.89 7.66 29.84
N GLU A 65 19.62 8.36 30.69
CA GLU A 65 20.63 7.77 31.58
C GLU A 65 20.32 8.29 32.98
N GLU A 66 19.43 7.58 33.67
CA GLU A 66 19.40 7.56 35.13
C GLU A 66 19.90 6.17 35.53
N GLY A 67 21.22 6.03 35.55
CA GLY A 67 21.91 4.87 36.11
C GLY A 67 21.87 4.93 37.63
N GLY A 68 20.80 4.40 38.22
CA GLY A 68 20.70 4.09 39.65
C GLY A 68 21.27 2.70 39.94
N ALA A 69 22.21 2.64 40.86
CA ALA A 69 23.18 1.57 41.04
C ALA A 69 22.75 0.41 41.96
N ASN A 70 23.55 -0.69 41.86
CA ASN A 70 23.74 -1.79 42.83
C ASN A 70 22.60 -2.82 42.90
N ALA A 71 22.78 -4.11 43.15
CA ALA A 71 23.90 -4.97 43.55
C ALA A 71 23.51 -6.41 43.09
N ASP A 72 24.45 -7.24 42.64
CA ASP A 72 25.06 -8.31 43.46
C ASP A 72 24.18 -9.57 43.67
N THR A 73 24.85 -10.73 43.61
CA THR A 73 24.37 -12.11 43.84
C THR A 73 23.56 -12.70 42.67
N GLY A 74 24.02 -13.70 41.89
CA GLY A 74 24.90 -14.81 42.21
C GLY A 74 24.06 -16.05 42.54
N GLU A 75 23.78 -16.91 41.55
CA GLU A 75 23.71 -18.38 41.69
C GLU A 75 23.34 -19.00 40.34
N GLY A 76 24.20 -19.89 39.85
CA GLY A 76 23.88 -20.75 38.73
C GLY A 76 23.31 -22.08 39.21
N LYS A 77 22.54 -22.77 38.36
CA LYS A 77 22.68 -24.22 38.13
C LYS A 77 21.71 -24.76 37.07
N ALA A 78 22.24 -25.72 36.30
CA ALA A 78 21.64 -26.91 35.66
C ALA A 78 20.46 -26.68 34.70
N THR A 79 20.54 -26.96 33.40
CA THR A 79 20.76 -28.26 32.71
C THR A 79 19.85 -29.37 33.20
N GLU A 80 18.84 -29.71 32.41
CA GLU A 80 18.57 -31.05 31.84
C GLU A 80 17.59 -30.92 30.68
#